data_AF-H0F811-F1
#
_entry.id   AF-H0F811-F1
#
_cell.length_a   1.000
_cell.length_b   1.000
_cell.length_c   1.000
_cell.angle_alpha   90.00
_cell.angle_beta   90.00
_cell.angle_gamma   90.00
#
_symmetry.space_group_name_H-M   'P 1'
#
loop_
_entity.id
_entity.type
_entity.pdbx_description
1 polymer ?
#
loop_
_entity_poly.entity_id
_entity_poly.type
_entity_poly.pdbx_seq_one_letter_code
_entity_poly.pdbx_strand_id
1 'polypeptide(L)'
;MTNDCAAAAARIDAAQPAASVQLRDLVQRHAGQLEQLLGEQMQQTNPLYAQAFRSCADAYRGQGRGAVASWLYGVTLKLLRDAFAQGQAERFVLRLHQAFPSEFSRPLLILALGGGSYAACSIYLCKPAAAAASDISLPASSDNWVRQYLG
;
A
#
# COMPACT_ATOMS: atom_id res chain seq x y z
N MET A 1 17.73 -41.45 16.45
CA MET A 1 16.90 -40.69 15.48
C MET A 1 16.27 -39.51 16.19
N THR A 2 16.98 -38.38 16.31
CA THR A 2 16.43 -37.11 16.81
C THR A 2 17.50 -36.04 16.65
N ASN A 3 17.61 -35.41 15.47
CA ASN A 3 18.11 -34.02 15.43
C ASN A 3 17.82 -33.20 14.16
N ASP A 4 16.98 -33.65 13.23
CA ASP A 4 16.67 -32.84 12.03
C ASP A 4 15.72 -31.66 12.31
N CYS A 5 14.89 -31.72 13.37
CA CYS A 5 13.96 -30.63 13.69
C CYS A 5 14.65 -29.39 14.30
N ALA A 6 15.70 -29.57 15.12
CA ALA A 6 16.41 -28.46 15.75
C ALA A 6 17.31 -27.71 14.75
N ALA A 7 17.93 -28.43 13.80
CA ALA A 7 18.72 -27.83 12.73
C ALA A 7 17.87 -27.10 11.68
N ALA A 8 16.63 -27.56 11.44
CA ALA A 8 15.66 -26.84 10.61
C ALA A 8 15.20 -25.55 11.28
N ALA A 9 14.92 -25.56 12.59
CA ALA A 9 14.53 -24.36 13.34
C ALA A 9 15.67 -23.31 13.38
N ALA A 10 16.92 -23.72 13.56
CA ALA A 10 18.06 -22.81 13.55
C ALA A 10 18.38 -22.23 12.16
N ARG A 11 18.03 -22.92 11.06
CA ARG A 11 18.15 -22.39 9.69
C ARG A 11 17.05 -21.41 9.34
N ILE A 12 15.89 -21.51 9.97
CA ILE A 12 14.81 -20.53 9.85
C ILE A 12 15.18 -19.23 10.60
N ASP A 13 15.93 -19.32 11.71
CA ASP A 13 16.37 -18.17 12.51
C ASP A 13 17.70 -17.54 12.05
N ALA A 14 18.49 -18.25 11.24
CA ALA A 14 19.74 -17.74 10.66
C ALA A 14 19.55 -17.11 9.25
N ALA A 15 18.31 -17.09 8.76
CA ALA A 15 17.92 -16.50 7.49
C ALA A 15 16.87 -15.40 7.68
N GLN A 16 17.04 -14.54 8.69
CA GLN A 16 16.46 -13.20 8.64
C GLN A 16 17.42 -12.32 7.79
N PRO A 17 17.14 -12.08 6.50
CA PRO A 17 17.66 -10.86 5.90
C PRO A 17 17.03 -9.71 6.68
N ALA A 18 17.86 -8.85 7.26
CA ALA A 18 17.51 -7.58 7.92
C ALA A 18 16.00 -7.28 7.94
N ALA A 19 15.32 -7.56 9.06
CA ALA A 19 13.90 -7.35 9.33
C ALA A 19 13.16 -6.62 8.19
N SER A 20 12.68 -7.39 7.21
CA SER A 20 12.06 -6.82 6.01
C SER A 20 10.83 -6.02 6.44
N VAL A 21 10.92 -4.69 6.31
CA VAL A 21 9.93 -3.76 6.83
C VAL A 21 8.57 -4.13 6.25
N GLN A 22 7.59 -4.37 7.13
CA GLN A 22 6.24 -4.71 6.67
C GLN A 22 5.60 -3.49 6.03
N LEU A 23 4.76 -3.72 5.02
CA LEU A 23 4.04 -2.63 4.36
C LEU A 23 3.20 -1.83 5.38
N ARG A 24 2.60 -2.52 6.36
CA ARG A 24 1.92 -1.87 7.50
C ARG A 24 2.80 -0.87 8.24
N ASP A 25 4.05 -1.21 8.52
CA ASP A 25 4.96 -0.34 9.27
C ASP A 25 5.34 0.88 8.44
N LEU A 26 5.54 0.72 7.13
CA LEU A 26 5.74 1.84 6.21
C LEU A 26 4.51 2.76 6.17
N VAL A 27 3.30 2.19 6.04
CA VAL A 27 2.06 2.98 6.06
C VAL A 27 1.92 3.73 7.38
N GLN A 28 2.22 3.10 8.52
CA GLN A 28 2.16 3.77 9.82
C GLN A 28 3.18 4.91 9.93
N ARG A 29 4.42 4.71 9.48
CA ARG A 29 5.47 5.74 9.48
C ARG A 29 5.09 6.94 8.60
N HIS A 30 4.44 6.68 7.47
CA HIS A 30 4.07 7.69 6.49
C HIS A 30 2.61 8.15 6.59
N ALA A 31 1.86 7.72 7.62
CA ALA A 31 0.42 7.95 7.71
C ALA A 31 0.04 9.44 7.64
N GLY A 32 0.79 10.33 8.30
CA GLY A 32 0.52 11.77 8.27
C GLY A 32 0.73 12.40 6.89
N GLN A 33 1.82 12.04 6.20
CA GLN A 33 2.08 12.48 4.83
C GLN A 33 1.03 11.92 3.85
N LEU A 34 0.61 10.68 4.07
CA LEU A 34 -0.41 10.02 3.24
C LEU A 34 -1.77 10.69 3.43
N GLU A 35 -2.15 11.00 4.67
CA GLU A 35 -3.39 11.73 4.97
C GLU A 35 -3.41 13.12 4.29
N GLN A 36 -2.28 13.85 4.32
CA GLN A 36 -2.14 15.14 3.63
C GLN A 36 -2.33 14.99 2.12
N LEU A 37 -1.61 14.06 1.48
CA LEU A 37 -1.68 13.83 0.03
C LEU A 37 -3.09 13.40 -0.41
N LEU A 38 -3.75 12.54 0.35
CA LEU A 38 -5.14 12.13 0.08
C LEU A 38 -6.12 13.29 0.29
N GLY A 39 -5.92 14.11 1.32
CA GLY A 39 -6.71 15.31 1.58
C GLY A 39 -6.63 16.31 0.43
N GLU A 40 -5.42 16.59 -0.07
CA GLU A 40 -5.19 17.45 -1.23
C GLU A 40 -5.84 16.87 -2.49
N GLN A 41 -5.73 15.55 -2.71
CA GLN A 41 -6.34 14.88 -3.84
C GLN A 41 -7.87 14.99 -3.80
N MET A 42 -8.48 14.73 -2.64
CA MET A 42 -9.92 14.88 -2.45
C MET A 42 -10.36 16.33 -2.63
N GLN A 43 -9.59 17.30 -2.14
CA GLN A 43 -9.92 18.72 -2.27
C GLN A 43 -9.89 19.18 -3.73
N GLN A 44 -8.95 18.66 -4.54
CA GLN A 44 -8.90 18.92 -5.97
C GLN A 44 -10.09 18.31 -6.72
N THR A 45 -10.62 17.18 -6.25
CA THR A 45 -11.82 16.56 -6.83
C THR A 45 -13.11 17.26 -6.39
N ASN A 46 -13.33 17.39 -5.08
CA ASN A 46 -14.49 18.04 -4.49
C ASN A 46 -14.22 18.44 -3.02
N PRO A 47 -14.41 19.72 -2.64
CA PRO A 47 -14.24 20.18 -1.26
C PRO A 47 -15.05 19.40 -0.21
N LEU A 48 -16.24 18.90 -0.57
CA LEU A 48 -17.08 18.10 0.32
C LEU A 48 -16.46 16.73 0.62
N TYR A 49 -15.77 16.12 -0.36
CA TYR A 49 -15.04 14.87 -0.13
C TYR A 49 -13.85 15.07 0.79
N ALA A 50 -13.14 16.21 0.69
CA ALA A 50 -12.06 16.53 1.61
C ALA A 50 -12.58 16.71 3.06
N GLN A 51 -13.77 17.28 3.23
CA GLN A 51 -14.38 17.41 4.55
C GLN A 51 -14.80 16.05 5.13
N ALA A 52 -15.49 15.22 4.33
CA ALA A 52 -15.86 13.86 4.74
C ALA A 52 -14.62 13.01 5.08
N PHE A 53 -13.55 13.11 4.26
CA PHE A 53 -12.29 12.44 4.50
C PHE A 53 -11.66 12.82 5.85
N ARG A 54 -11.61 14.13 6.17
CA ARG A 54 -11.11 14.60 7.47
C ARG A 54 -11.92 14.04 8.64
N SER A 55 -13.24 14.06 8.54
CA SER A 55 -14.12 13.50 9.58
C SER A 55 -13.88 11.99 9.78
N CYS A 56 -13.67 11.23 8.70
CA CYS A 56 -13.29 9.83 8.81
C CYS A 56 -11.90 9.65 9.44
N ALA A 57 -10.93 10.47 9.05
CA ALA A 57 -9.57 10.41 9.59
C ALA A 57 -9.56 10.64 11.12
N ASP A 58 -10.34 11.61 11.61
CA ASP A 58 -10.49 11.87 13.04
C ASP A 58 -11.10 10.66 13.78
N ALA A 59 -12.13 10.03 13.21
CA ALA A 59 -12.77 8.85 13.79
C ALA A 59 -11.80 7.65 13.89
N TYR A 60 -11.02 7.40 12.84
CA TYR A 60 -10.03 6.32 12.83
C TYR A 60 -8.81 6.63 13.71
N ARG A 61 -8.41 7.90 13.87
CA ARG A 61 -7.39 8.30 14.84
C ARG A 61 -7.81 7.97 16.27
N GLY A 62 -9.09 8.15 16.60
CA GLY A 62 -9.66 7.74 17.89
C GLY A 62 -9.58 6.23 18.18
N GLN A 63 -9.48 5.39 17.15
CA GLN A 63 -9.36 3.93 17.26
C GLN A 63 -7.90 3.44 17.35
N GLY A 64 -6.93 4.33 17.13
CA GLY A 64 -5.50 4.04 17.27
C GLY A 64 -4.71 4.00 15.94
N ARG A 65 -3.38 4.00 16.07
CA ARG A 65 -2.43 4.15 14.95
C ARG A 65 -2.52 3.04 13.91
N GLY A 66 -2.82 1.81 14.32
CA GLY A 66 -2.98 0.68 13.39
C GLY A 66 -4.25 0.76 12.56
N ALA A 67 -5.34 1.23 13.16
CA ALA A 67 -6.64 1.39 12.49
C ALA A 67 -6.57 2.48 11.43
N VAL A 68 -6.00 3.65 11.77
CA VAL A 68 -5.84 4.76 10.80
C VAL A 68 -4.94 4.37 9.64
N ALA A 69 -3.83 3.68 9.88
CA ALA A 69 -2.93 3.23 8.82
C ALA A 69 -3.64 2.26 7.85
N SER A 70 -4.35 1.26 8.38
CA SER A 70 -5.08 0.29 7.56
C SER A 70 -6.19 0.95 6.74
N TRP A 71 -6.87 1.95 7.33
CA TRP A 71 -7.88 2.73 6.63
C TRP A 71 -7.30 3.63 5.54
N LEU A 72 -6.24 4.40 5.83
CA LEU A 72 -5.57 5.26 4.85
C LEU A 72 -5.03 4.46 3.67
N TYR A 73 -4.46 3.29 3.94
CA TYR A 73 -4.05 2.35 2.91
C TYR A 73 -5.20 1.96 2.00
N GLY A 74 -6.34 1.64 2.60
CA GLY A 74 -7.56 1.30 1.89
C GLY A 74 -8.09 2.40 0.99
N VAL A 75 -8.16 3.61 1.52
CA VAL A 75 -8.58 4.80 0.77
C VAL A 75 -7.64 5.04 -0.41
N THR A 76 -6.32 4.91 -0.18
CA THR A 76 -5.30 5.06 -1.23
C THR A 76 -5.52 4.07 -2.37
N LEU A 77 -5.71 2.77 -2.04
CA LEU A 77 -5.98 1.74 -3.05
C LEU A 77 -7.26 2.00 -3.84
N LYS A 78 -8.33 2.42 -3.15
CA LYS A 78 -9.60 2.73 -3.81
C LYS A 78 -9.46 3.90 -4.77
N LEU A 79 -8.81 4.99 -4.35
CA LEU A 79 -8.55 6.14 -5.20
C LEU A 79 -7.67 5.80 -6.41
N LEU A 80 -6.62 5.00 -6.22
CA LEU A 80 -5.77 4.55 -7.32
C LEU A 80 -6.58 3.74 -8.34
N ARG A 81 -7.38 2.78 -7.88
CA ARG A 81 -8.25 1.96 -8.75
C ARG A 81 -9.25 2.80 -9.53
N ASP A 82 -9.91 3.74 -8.86
CA ASP A 82 -10.87 4.62 -9.51
C ASP A 82 -10.18 5.54 -10.52
N ALA A 83 -8.99 6.05 -10.18
CA ALA A 83 -8.19 6.87 -11.10
C ALA A 83 -7.70 6.07 -12.32
N PHE A 84 -7.31 4.80 -12.14
CA PHE A 84 -6.95 3.90 -13.26
C PHE A 84 -8.16 3.64 -14.15
N ALA A 85 -9.32 3.34 -13.56
CA ALA A 85 -10.57 3.11 -14.31
C ALA A 85 -11.04 4.34 -15.09
N GLN A 86 -10.80 5.54 -14.56
CA GLN A 86 -11.18 6.81 -15.20
C GLN A 86 -10.10 7.35 -16.17
N GLY A 87 -8.95 6.68 -16.30
CA GLY A 87 -7.84 7.17 -17.13
C GLY A 87 -7.13 8.41 -16.58
N GLN A 88 -7.29 8.71 -15.28
CA GLN A 88 -6.74 9.90 -14.61
C GLN A 88 -5.66 9.54 -13.57
N ALA A 89 -5.14 8.32 -13.60
CA ALA A 89 -4.16 7.82 -12.63
C ALA A 89 -2.83 8.56 -12.67
N GLU A 90 -2.37 9.02 -13.84
CA GLU A 90 -1.03 9.57 -14.05
C GLU A 90 -0.64 10.65 -13.05
N ARG A 91 -1.47 11.68 -12.90
CA ARG A 91 -1.20 12.78 -11.98
C ARG A 91 -1.19 12.33 -10.51
N PHE A 92 -1.97 11.31 -10.16
CA PHE A 92 -2.03 10.80 -8.80
C PHE A 92 -0.83 9.88 -8.49
N VAL A 93 -0.50 8.99 -9.41
CA VAL A 93 0.67 8.08 -9.33
C VAL A 93 1.97 8.87 -9.24
N LEU A 94 2.16 9.91 -10.05
CA LEU A 94 3.34 10.76 -10.00
C LEU A 94 3.51 11.44 -8.65
N ARG A 95 2.44 12.02 -8.09
CA ARG A 95 2.48 12.63 -6.75
C ARG A 95 2.78 11.62 -5.67
N LEU A 96 2.17 10.43 -5.74
CA LEU A 96 2.43 9.36 -4.79
C LEU A 96 3.89 8.92 -4.83
N HIS A 97 4.47 8.78 -6.02
CA HIS A 97 5.86 8.36 -6.20
C HIS A 97 6.87 9.46 -5.81
N GLN A 98 6.51 10.74 -5.97
CA GLN A 98 7.34 11.86 -5.50
C GLN A 98 7.30 12.02 -3.97
N ALA A 99 6.14 11.76 -3.36
CA ALA A 99 5.95 11.92 -1.92
C ALA A 99 6.50 10.77 -1.08
N PHE A 100 6.63 9.57 -1.67
CA PHE A 100 6.99 8.35 -0.93
C PHE A 100 8.08 7.54 -1.63
N PRO A 101 8.91 6.81 -0.87
CA PRO A 101 9.90 5.91 -1.45
C PRO A 101 9.24 4.81 -2.30
N SER A 102 9.99 4.31 -3.28
CA SER A 102 9.53 3.25 -4.19
C SER A 102 9.07 1.99 -3.46
N GLU A 103 9.71 1.65 -2.33
CA GLU A 103 9.35 0.55 -1.44
C GLU A 103 7.91 0.65 -0.90
N PHE A 104 7.39 1.87 -0.77
CA PHE A 104 6.01 2.13 -0.34
C PHE A 104 5.06 2.25 -1.53
N SER A 105 5.44 3.04 -2.55
CA SER A 105 4.55 3.33 -3.66
C SER A 105 4.35 2.12 -4.58
N ARG A 106 5.38 1.32 -4.82
CA ARG A 106 5.35 0.21 -5.79
C ARG A 106 4.35 -0.89 -5.39
N PRO A 107 4.35 -1.41 -4.14
CA PRO A 107 3.33 -2.38 -3.71
C PRO A 107 1.90 -1.84 -3.83
N LEU A 108 1.68 -0.56 -3.51
CA LEU A 108 0.37 0.08 -3.63
C LEU A 108 -0.11 0.14 -5.09
N LEU A 109 0.77 0.53 -6.01
CA LEU A 109 0.45 0.60 -7.44
C LEU A 109 0.15 -0.78 -8.01
N ILE A 110 0.97 -1.78 -7.67
CA ILE A 110 0.75 -3.16 -8.10
C ILE A 110 -0.58 -3.70 -7.57
N LEU A 111 -0.91 -3.44 -6.30
CA LEU A 111 -2.20 -3.86 -5.72
C LEU A 111 -3.41 -3.10 -6.27
N ALA A 112 -3.22 -1.85 -6.68
CA ALA A 112 -4.27 -1.08 -7.33
C ALA A 112 -4.54 -1.58 -8.75
N LEU A 113 -3.49 -1.93 -9.50
CA LEU A 113 -3.60 -2.53 -10.83
C LEU A 113 -4.08 -4.00 -10.77
N GLY A 114 -3.74 -4.70 -9.69
CA GLY A 114 -4.21 -6.04 -9.42
C GLY A 114 -5.71 -6.06 -9.16
N GLY A 115 -6.44 -6.93 -9.86
CA GLY A 115 -7.89 -7.14 -9.70
C GLY A 115 -8.30 -7.80 -8.37
N GLY A 116 -7.40 -7.88 -7.39
CA GLY A 116 -7.65 -8.54 -6.11
C GLY A 116 -8.70 -7.82 -5.26
N SER A 117 -9.45 -8.59 -4.49
CA SER A 117 -10.42 -8.02 -3.54
C SER A 117 -9.72 -7.21 -2.45
N TYR A 118 -10.42 -6.23 -1.87
CA TYR A 118 -9.89 -5.42 -0.77
C TYR A 118 -9.46 -6.28 0.44
N ALA A 119 -10.18 -7.37 0.69
CA ALA A 119 -9.83 -8.36 1.70
C ALA A 119 -8.47 -9.02 1.39
N ALA A 120 -8.20 -9.37 0.13
CA ALA A 120 -6.89 -9.85 -0.27
C ALA A 120 -5.81 -8.78 -0.02
N CYS A 121 -6.06 -7.51 -0.38
CA CYS A 121 -5.15 -6.39 -0.16
C CYS A 121 -4.76 -6.17 1.32
N SER A 122 -5.66 -6.46 2.26
CA SER A 122 -5.35 -6.36 3.70
C SER A 122 -4.38 -7.44 4.19
N ILE A 123 -4.32 -8.61 3.54
CA ILE A 123 -3.32 -9.65 3.85
C ILE A 123 -1.92 -9.16 3.46
N TYR A 124 -1.80 -8.37 2.39
CA TYR A 124 -0.52 -7.81 1.94
C TYR A 124 0.06 -6.75 2.88
N LEU A 125 -0.74 -6.15 3.76
CA LEU A 125 -0.22 -5.25 4.80
C LEU A 125 0.71 -5.97 5.78
N CYS A 126 0.48 -7.27 6.00
CA CYS A 126 1.30 -8.13 6.86
C CYS A 126 2.52 -8.73 6.12
N LYS A 127 2.63 -8.51 4.81
CA LYS A 127 3.77 -8.99 4.03
C LYS A 127 4.92 -7.98 4.07
N PRO A 128 6.18 -8.46 3.95
CA PRO A 128 7.30 -7.57 3.75
C PRO A 128 7.12 -6.80 2.44
N ALA A 129 7.43 -5.50 2.46
CA ALA A 129 7.15 -4.58 1.34
C ALA A 129 7.76 -5.07 0.01
N ALA A 130 8.96 -5.67 0.07
CA ALA A 130 9.64 -6.25 -1.08
C ALA A 130 8.91 -7.47 -1.70
N ALA A 131 8.24 -8.30 -0.88
CA ALA A 131 7.55 -9.51 -1.35
C ALA A 131 6.10 -9.25 -1.76
N ALA A 132 5.48 -8.19 -1.25
CA ALA A 132 4.10 -7.86 -1.59
C ALA A 132 3.91 -7.67 -3.11
N ALA A 133 4.92 -7.12 -3.79
CA ALA A 133 4.91 -6.87 -5.24
C ALA A 133 5.05 -8.15 -6.10
N SER A 134 5.90 -9.10 -5.71
CA SER A 134 6.19 -10.32 -6.48
C SER A 134 5.06 -11.35 -6.44
N ASP A 135 4.21 -11.28 -5.41
CA ASP A 135 3.16 -12.26 -5.15
C ASP A 135 1.82 -11.92 -5.82
N ILE A 136 1.78 -10.91 -6.69
CA ILE A 136 0.56 -10.43 -7.34
C ILE A 136 0.66 -10.67 -8.83
N SER A 137 -0.24 -11.48 -9.37
CA SER A 137 -0.43 -11.60 -10.82
C SER A 137 -1.11 -10.34 -11.34
N LEU A 138 -0.41 -9.62 -12.22
CA LEU A 138 -0.95 -8.45 -12.91
C LEU A 138 -1.66 -8.87 -14.20
N PRO A 139 -2.82 -8.27 -14.53
CA PRO A 139 -3.46 -8.51 -15.82
C PRO A 139 -2.65 -7.88 -16.94
N ALA A 140 -2.65 -8.48 -18.14
CA ALA A 140 -1.87 -8.01 -19.31
C ALA A 140 -2.18 -6.56 -19.71
N SER A 141 -3.37 -6.05 -19.39
CA SER A 141 -3.74 -4.63 -19.57
C SER A 141 -2.91 -3.66 -18.72
N SER A 142 -2.20 -4.16 -17.71
CA SER A 142 -1.35 -3.35 -16.81
C SER A 142 0.10 -3.25 -17.30
N ASP A 143 0.50 -4.00 -18.34
CA ASP A 143 1.91 -4.10 -18.77
C ASP A 143 2.51 -2.74 -19.18
N ASN A 144 1.71 -1.87 -19.81
CA ASN A 144 2.16 -0.53 -20.19
C ASN A 144 2.45 0.33 -18.95
N TRP A 145 1.55 0.31 -17.96
CA TRP A 145 1.72 1.01 -16.68
C TRP A 145 2.91 0.49 -15.88
N VAL A 146 3.10 -0.83 -15.86
CA VAL A 146 4.24 -1.46 -15.19
C VAL A 146 5.55 -1.01 -15.82
N ARG A 147 5.66 -1.02 -17.16
CA ARG A 147 6.88 -0.57 -17.84
C ARG A 147 7.17 0.91 -17.66
N GLN A 148 6.14 1.75 -17.64
CA GLN A 148 6.30 3.19 -17.57
C GLN A 148 6.64 3.71 -16.17
N TYR A 149 6.14 3.05 -15.11
CA TYR A 149 6.23 3.58 -13.73
C TYR A 149 6.86 2.61 -12.72
N LEU A 150 7.00 1.33 -13.05
CA LEU A 150 7.52 0.30 -12.13
C LEU A 150 8.73 -0.48 -12.70
N GLY A 151 9.19 -0.11 -13.90
CA GLY A 151 10.32 -0.68 -14.62
C GLY A 151 11.66 -0.12 -14.18
#